data_AF-A0A4Q2YT59-F1
#
_entry.id   AF-A0A4Q2YT59-F1
#
_cell.length_a   1.000
_cell.length_b   1.000
_cell.length_c   1.000
_cell.angle_alpha   90.00
_cell.angle_beta   90.00
_cell.angle_gamma   90.00
#
_symmetry.space_group_name_H-M   'P 1'
#
loop_
_entity.id
_entity.type
_entity.pdbx_description
1 polymer ?
#
loop_
_entity_poly.entity_id
_entity_poly.type
_entity_poly.pdbx_seq_one_letter_code
_entity_poly.pdbx_strand_id
1 'polypeptide(L)'
;LLQDPATSGVDTDGNLAFFMHKQGTANLGVFEGFLKDADAFAKFAGKEATVKKDGDLSWLDKSGEGLVAWTGKQFICLMQMPNTSNPMAPAATPAPKDSLRKWAKGILAIKGSDGLADDKRYASLQKEDGDVHFWMNSGSLYENVGGGMMSMLKFGSLMEGNVSAYTLSFVEGKIAVKMKQYYGKQLTELMNKHKPQAITEELINRIPSDDVVGAFAMNWSPEAMKEIIRMAGIDGLANAFLGRYNLSLEEVVGAFKGQMLFAVSDFKMERKPLYEGATYMTTKPDAKVLFAASVTNKTAFEKLIGAVEKEMPAMATTQVSFQVNNEWFAVGSAKEHVDAFLAGGAHKVAFADKIKGHPFGLFVDLQKIMQVSKAATTENASAAAAMDASLALWQDVL
;
A
#
# COMPACT_ATOMS: atom_id res chain seq x y z
N LEU A 1 26.34 -17.80 13.88
CA LEU A 1 24.97 -17.54 14.37
C LEU A 1 23.99 -18.64 13.95
N LEU A 2 23.86 -18.96 12.66
CA LEU A 2 22.83 -19.90 12.16
C LEU A 2 22.96 -21.36 12.63
N GLN A 3 24.14 -21.82 13.04
CA GLN A 3 24.35 -23.20 13.50
C GLN A 3 24.18 -23.37 15.02
N ASP A 4 24.53 -22.35 15.80
CA ASP A 4 24.37 -22.33 17.25
C ASP A 4 24.32 -20.87 17.74
N PRO A 5 23.12 -20.26 17.75
CA PRO A 5 22.98 -18.85 18.12
C PRO A 5 23.18 -18.61 19.62
N ALA A 6 23.05 -19.62 20.48
CA ALA A 6 23.20 -19.50 21.94
C ALA A 6 24.64 -19.14 22.34
N THR A 7 25.64 -19.53 21.55
CA THR A 7 27.06 -19.20 21.80
C THR A 7 27.42 -17.73 21.58
N SER A 8 26.51 -16.93 21.01
CA SER A 8 26.77 -15.53 20.71
C SER A 8 26.67 -14.59 21.91
N GLY A 9 26.12 -15.04 23.04
CA GLY A 9 25.80 -14.19 24.19
C GLY A 9 24.54 -13.34 24.03
N VAL A 10 23.90 -13.36 22.85
CA VAL A 10 22.60 -12.74 22.60
C VAL A 10 21.48 -13.52 23.28
N ASP A 11 20.51 -12.80 23.84
CA ASP A 11 19.25 -13.39 24.28
C ASP A 11 18.35 -13.68 23.07
N THR A 12 18.35 -14.93 22.62
CA THR A 12 17.51 -15.38 21.51
C THR A 12 16.08 -15.72 21.91
N ASP A 13 15.80 -15.82 23.21
CA ASP A 13 14.45 -16.06 23.71
C ASP A 13 13.73 -14.72 23.95
N GLY A 14 14.50 -13.64 24.09
CA GLY A 14 14.01 -12.28 24.18
C GLY A 14 13.69 -11.63 22.83
N ASN A 15 13.05 -10.46 22.90
CA ASN A 15 12.66 -9.72 21.71
C ASN A 15 13.88 -9.09 21.01
N LEU A 16 13.89 -9.18 19.69
CA LEU A 16 14.82 -8.48 18.79
C LEU A 16 14.03 -7.42 18.02
N ALA A 17 14.62 -6.24 17.83
CA ALA A 17 13.99 -5.16 17.10
C ALA A 17 14.86 -4.71 15.93
N PHE A 18 14.21 -4.49 14.78
CA PHE A 18 14.80 -3.78 13.65
C PHE A 18 13.97 -2.54 13.36
N PHE A 19 14.61 -1.38 13.25
CA PHE A 19 13.93 -0.14 12.89
C PHE A 19 14.82 0.79 12.10
N MET A 20 14.19 1.74 11.41
CA MET A 20 14.86 2.80 10.68
C MET A 20 14.88 4.07 11.53
N HIS A 21 16.06 4.63 11.75
CA HIS A 21 16.24 5.90 12.46
C HIS A 21 16.79 6.96 11.50
N LYS A 22 16.10 8.09 11.40
CA LYS A 22 16.53 9.23 10.59
C LYS A 22 17.15 10.29 11.48
N GLN A 23 18.38 10.72 11.17
CA GLN A 23 19.05 11.79 11.89
C GLN A 23 19.70 12.77 10.91
N GLY A 24 19.08 13.94 10.74
CA GLY A 24 19.45 14.88 9.68
C GLY A 24 19.21 14.26 8.30
N THR A 25 20.26 14.19 7.48
CA THR A 25 20.25 13.56 6.16
C THR A 25 20.64 12.08 6.17
N ALA A 26 21.06 11.54 7.32
CA ALA A 26 21.46 10.14 7.45
C ALA A 26 20.25 9.25 7.77
N ASN A 27 20.15 8.12 7.07
CA ASN A 27 19.23 7.04 7.39
C ASN A 27 20.03 5.87 7.97
N LEU A 28 19.60 5.39 9.14
CA LEU A 28 20.23 4.28 9.83
C LEU A 28 19.26 3.11 9.92
N GLY A 29 19.70 1.93 9.49
CA GLY A 29 19.13 0.68 9.93
C GLY A 29 19.69 0.36 11.31
N VAL A 30 18.80 0.12 12.27
CA VAL A 30 19.14 -0.20 13.64
C VAL A 30 18.62 -1.60 13.94
N PHE A 31 19.51 -2.47 14.40
CA PHE A 31 19.14 -3.79 14.91
C PHE A 31 19.58 -3.88 16.36
N GLU A 32 18.66 -4.16 17.28
CA GLU A 32 18.93 -4.19 18.71
C GLU A 32 18.27 -5.37 19.42
N GLY A 33 18.78 -5.66 20.62
CA GLY A 33 18.27 -6.73 21.46
C GLY A 33 18.99 -6.81 22.79
N PHE A 34 18.66 -7.85 23.55
CA PHE A 34 19.23 -8.11 24.87
C PHE A 34 20.39 -9.12 24.81
N LEU A 35 21.23 -9.06 25.84
CA LEU A 35 22.35 -9.96 26.03
C LEU A 35 22.10 -10.84 27.26
N LYS A 36 22.29 -12.16 27.11
CA LYS A 36 22.41 -13.11 28.23
C LYS A 36 23.81 -13.06 28.84
N ASP A 37 24.83 -12.86 27.99
CA ASP A 37 26.23 -12.82 28.41
C ASP A 37 27.00 -11.81 27.54
N ALA A 38 27.34 -10.66 28.14
CA ALA A 38 28.06 -9.59 27.47
C ALA A 38 29.53 -9.93 27.16
N ASP A 39 30.16 -10.82 27.93
CA ASP A 39 31.54 -11.25 27.69
C ASP A 39 31.59 -12.27 26.55
N ALA A 40 30.63 -13.18 26.48
CA ALA A 40 30.45 -14.06 25.32
C ALA A 40 30.17 -13.24 24.05
N PHE A 41 29.33 -12.21 24.13
CA PHE A 41 29.07 -11.30 23.02
C PHE A 41 30.31 -10.53 22.58
N ALA A 42 31.09 -9.99 23.53
CA ALA A 42 32.34 -9.31 23.23
C ALA A 42 33.35 -10.22 22.52
N LYS A 43 33.48 -11.48 22.98
CA LYS A 43 34.33 -12.50 22.33
C LYS A 43 33.82 -12.86 20.94
N PHE A 44 32.51 -12.97 20.77
CA PHE A 44 31.90 -13.27 19.49
C PHE A 44 32.11 -12.14 18.48
N ALA A 45 31.77 -10.91 18.86
CA ALA A 45 31.84 -9.74 18.01
C ALA A 45 33.29 -9.29 17.74
N GLY A 46 34.18 -9.48 18.72
CA GLY A 46 35.60 -9.15 18.65
C GLY A 46 36.43 -10.04 17.71
N LYS A 47 35.85 -11.11 17.13
CA LYS A 47 36.49 -11.91 16.07
C LYS A 47 36.76 -11.10 14.81
N GLU A 48 35.98 -10.04 14.57
CA GLU A 48 36.05 -9.26 13.33
C GLU A 48 36.78 -7.92 13.49
N ALA A 49 36.87 -7.37 14.70
CA ALA A 49 37.49 -6.07 14.96
C ALA A 49 37.86 -5.89 16.45
N THR A 50 38.77 -4.95 16.72
CA THR A 50 39.16 -4.59 18.09
C THR A 50 38.02 -3.93 18.85
N VAL A 51 37.67 -4.49 20.01
CA VAL A 51 36.70 -3.91 20.94
C VAL A 51 37.31 -2.69 21.63
N LYS A 52 36.58 -1.57 21.59
CA LYS A 52 36.88 -0.32 22.29
C LYS A 52 35.86 -0.10 23.40
N LYS A 53 36.22 0.66 24.44
CA LYS A 53 35.37 0.88 25.62
C LYS A 53 35.46 2.33 26.11
N ASP A 54 34.32 2.88 26.55
CA ASP A 54 34.16 4.20 27.15
C ASP A 54 33.03 4.12 28.18
N GLY A 55 33.41 4.08 29.47
CA GLY A 55 32.49 3.77 30.56
C GLY A 55 31.82 2.40 30.37
N ASP A 56 30.48 2.39 30.44
CA ASP A 56 29.65 1.19 30.28
C ASP A 56 29.40 0.80 28.82
N LEU A 57 29.82 1.64 27.86
CA LEU A 57 29.65 1.38 26.44
C LEU A 57 30.89 0.68 25.88
N SER A 58 30.67 -0.50 25.32
CA SER A 58 31.65 -1.19 24.47
C SER A 58 31.21 -1.03 23.01
N TRP A 59 32.15 -0.91 22.07
CA TRP A 59 31.84 -0.91 20.65
C TRP A 59 32.98 -1.43 19.81
N LEU A 60 32.65 -1.78 18.57
CA LEU A 60 33.61 -2.06 17.52
C LEU A 60 33.16 -1.42 16.21
N ASP A 61 34.15 -0.93 15.46
CA ASP A 61 33.93 -0.41 14.12
C ASP A 61 33.93 -1.61 13.15
N LYS A 62 32.78 -1.93 12.55
CA LYS A 62 32.73 -2.89 11.44
C LYS A 62 33.35 -2.26 10.18
N SER A 63 33.90 -3.09 9.31
CA SER A 63 34.31 -2.67 7.97
C SER A 63 33.13 -2.03 7.22
N GLY A 64 33.40 -0.94 6.50
CA GLY A 64 32.35 -0.11 5.87
C GLY A 64 31.70 0.89 6.83
N GLU A 65 30.40 1.12 6.66
CA GLU A 65 29.67 2.26 7.25
C GLU A 65 28.94 1.95 8.57
N GLY A 66 29.09 0.74 9.13
CA GLY A 66 28.37 0.31 10.33
C GLY A 66 29.15 0.43 11.66
N LEU A 67 28.44 0.28 12.77
CA LEU A 67 28.95 0.25 14.15
C LEU A 67 28.20 -0.82 14.93
N VAL A 68 28.89 -1.63 15.73
CA VAL A 68 28.26 -2.48 16.75
C VAL A 68 28.64 -1.93 18.11
N ALA A 69 27.65 -1.65 18.95
CA ALA A 69 27.85 -1.15 20.31
C ALA A 69 26.98 -1.95 21.30
N TRP A 70 27.41 -2.05 22.54
CA TRP A 70 26.66 -2.76 23.57
C TRP A 70 27.01 -2.26 24.97
N THR A 71 26.10 -2.53 25.90
CA THR A 71 26.27 -2.39 27.34
C THR A 71 26.31 -3.78 27.98
N GLY A 72 26.28 -3.86 29.31
CA GLY A 72 26.16 -5.15 30.00
C GLY A 72 24.85 -5.92 29.73
N LYS A 73 23.82 -5.27 29.16
CA LYS A 73 22.48 -5.89 29.00
C LYS A 73 21.90 -5.83 27.59
N GLN A 74 22.36 -4.90 26.76
CA GLN A 74 21.76 -4.62 25.45
C GLN A 74 22.84 -4.40 24.41
N PHE A 75 22.55 -4.78 23.18
CA PHE A 75 23.40 -4.49 22.03
C PHE A 75 22.61 -3.74 20.95
N ILE A 76 23.35 -3.03 20.11
CA ILE A 76 22.86 -2.32 18.95
C ILE A 76 23.85 -2.46 17.79
N CYS A 77 23.32 -2.74 16.62
CA CYS A 77 24.02 -2.73 15.34
C CYS A 77 23.45 -1.60 14.50
N LEU A 78 24.26 -0.58 14.26
CA LEU A 78 23.94 0.53 13.37
C LEU A 78 24.54 0.26 11.99
N MET A 79 23.70 0.41 10.97
CA MET A 79 24.10 0.32 9.57
C MET A 79 23.59 1.54 8.86
N GLN A 80 24.45 2.23 8.13
CA GLN A 80 24.00 3.32 7.28
C GLN A 80 23.27 2.72 6.08
N MET A 81 22.10 3.29 5.79
CA MET A 81 21.24 2.86 4.71
C MET A 81 21.19 3.96 3.66
N PRO A 82 21.22 3.60 2.37
CA PRO A 82 21.04 4.58 1.30
C PRO A 82 19.70 5.29 1.46
N ASN A 83 19.64 6.54 0.98
CA ASN A 83 18.40 7.30 1.01
C ASN A 83 17.41 6.76 -0.02
N THR A 84 16.47 5.92 0.41
CA THR A 84 15.49 5.28 -0.46
C THR A 84 14.31 6.19 -0.83
N SER A 85 14.14 7.33 -0.15
CA SER A 85 12.98 8.22 -0.38
C SER A 85 13.13 9.12 -1.61
N ASN A 86 14.34 9.26 -2.18
CA ASN A 86 14.55 10.02 -3.41
C ASN A 86 15.67 9.36 -4.24
N PRO A 87 15.33 8.57 -5.28
CA PRO A 87 16.31 7.89 -6.12
C PRO A 87 17.20 8.86 -6.93
N MET A 88 16.85 10.15 -6.97
CA MET A 88 17.66 11.21 -7.58
C MET A 88 18.50 12.01 -6.56
N ALA A 89 18.38 11.72 -5.26
CA ALA A 89 19.23 12.36 -4.26
C ALA A 89 20.68 11.87 -4.43
N PRO A 90 21.68 12.76 -4.30
CA PRO A 90 23.07 12.32 -4.27
C PRO A 90 23.23 11.28 -3.16
N ALA A 91 24.09 10.28 -3.42
CA ALA A 91 24.41 9.26 -2.44
C ALA A 91 24.75 9.93 -1.10
N ALA A 92 24.04 9.54 -0.04
CA ALA A 92 24.25 10.12 1.28
C ALA A 92 25.71 9.93 1.67
N THR A 93 26.38 11.03 2.05
CA THR A 93 27.75 10.92 2.56
C THR A 93 27.71 10.09 3.85
N PRO A 94 28.56 9.07 3.99
CA PRO A 94 28.56 8.27 5.20
C PRO A 94 28.81 9.13 6.43
N ALA A 95 27.94 9.02 7.41
CA ALA A 95 28.08 9.65 8.71
C ALA A 95 29.44 9.28 9.33
N PRO A 96 30.15 10.25 9.94
CA PRO A 96 31.38 9.97 10.68
C PRO A 96 31.15 8.92 11.77
N LYS A 97 32.15 8.07 12.03
CA LYS A 97 32.08 7.04 13.08
C LYS A 97 31.76 7.63 14.46
N ASP A 98 32.25 8.84 14.75
CA ASP A 98 31.95 9.58 15.98
C ASP A 98 30.46 9.89 16.14
N SER A 99 29.78 10.20 15.03
CA SER A 99 28.34 10.43 15.01
C SER A 99 27.59 9.13 15.26
N LEU A 100 27.96 8.03 14.60
CA LEU A 100 27.37 6.70 14.85
C LEU A 100 27.48 6.31 16.33
N ARG A 101 28.63 6.58 16.97
CA ARG A 101 28.84 6.30 18.40
C ARG A 101 27.91 7.11 19.29
N LYS A 102 27.77 8.41 19.01
CA LYS A 102 26.83 9.29 19.72
C LYS A 102 25.39 8.81 19.56
N TRP A 103 25.01 8.39 18.35
CA TRP A 103 23.67 7.88 18.08
C TRP A 103 23.41 6.55 18.77
N ALA A 104 24.35 5.59 18.74
CA ALA A 104 24.24 4.33 19.48
C ALA A 104 24.02 4.57 20.98
N LYS A 105 24.82 5.47 21.56
CA LYS A 105 24.67 5.85 22.97
C LYS A 105 23.31 6.51 23.26
N GLY A 106 22.83 7.35 22.36
CA GLY A 106 21.52 8.00 22.46
C GLY A 106 20.37 6.99 22.41
N ILE A 107 20.40 6.06 21.45
CA ILE A 107 19.36 5.03 21.27
C ILE A 107 19.31 4.10 22.48
N LEU A 108 20.46 3.59 22.93
CA LEU A 108 20.54 2.74 24.14
C LEU A 108 20.11 3.48 25.43
N ALA A 109 20.03 4.81 25.40
CA ALA A 109 19.60 5.62 26.53
C ALA A 109 18.10 5.96 26.51
N ILE A 110 17.36 5.63 25.44
CA ILE A 110 15.92 5.88 25.34
C ILE A 110 15.20 5.08 26.44
N LYS A 111 14.36 5.76 27.22
CA LYS A 111 13.59 5.17 28.34
C LYS A 111 12.16 5.70 28.34
N GLY A 112 11.22 4.87 28.81
CA GLY A 112 9.84 5.28 29.06
C GLY A 112 9.19 5.99 27.88
N SER A 113 8.70 7.21 28.13
CA SER A 113 7.89 7.99 27.18
C SER A 113 8.66 8.52 25.97
N ASP A 114 9.98 8.44 25.99
CA ASP A 114 10.82 8.85 24.85
C ASP A 114 10.89 7.77 23.75
N GLY A 115 10.34 6.57 24.02
CA GLY A 115 10.25 5.46 23.07
C GLY A 115 8.81 5.02 22.79
N LEU A 116 8.66 4.03 21.89
CA LEU A 116 7.35 3.44 21.57
C LEU A 116 6.74 2.61 22.70
N ALA A 117 7.52 2.30 23.75
CA ALA A 117 7.09 1.44 24.85
C ALA A 117 5.84 1.97 25.58
N ASP A 118 5.69 3.29 25.66
CA ASP A 118 4.53 3.93 26.31
C ASP A 118 3.38 4.23 25.32
N ASP A 119 3.56 4.01 24.01
CA ASP A 119 2.48 4.15 23.04
C ASP A 119 1.50 2.97 23.19
N LYS A 120 0.29 3.26 23.63
CA LYS A 120 -0.76 2.25 23.85
C LYS A 120 -1.08 1.42 22.61
N ARG A 121 -0.92 1.98 21.41
CA ARG A 121 -1.16 1.28 20.14
C ARG A 121 -0.02 0.30 19.86
N TYR A 122 1.23 0.69 20.14
CA TYR A 122 2.39 -0.20 20.01
C TYR A 122 2.35 -1.30 21.08
N ALA A 123 2.06 -0.95 22.33
CA ALA A 123 1.86 -1.93 23.41
C ALA A 123 0.71 -2.90 23.12
N SER A 124 -0.30 -2.47 22.35
CA SER A 124 -1.37 -3.35 21.86
C SER A 124 -0.86 -4.31 20.79
N LEU A 125 -0.07 -3.82 19.81
CA LEU A 125 0.56 -4.64 18.76
C LEU A 125 1.44 -5.76 19.35
N GLN A 126 2.26 -5.43 20.35
CA GLN A 126 3.17 -6.37 21.01
C GLN A 126 2.46 -7.50 21.76
N LYS A 127 1.16 -7.35 22.05
CA LYS A 127 0.34 -8.37 22.71
C LYS A 127 -0.45 -9.23 21.72
N GLU A 128 -0.35 -8.95 20.43
CA GLU A 128 -1.04 -9.75 19.42
C GLU A 128 -0.27 -11.04 19.16
N ASP A 129 -0.98 -12.17 19.08
CA ASP A 129 -0.39 -13.43 18.66
C ASP A 129 0.11 -13.32 17.21
N GLY A 130 1.39 -13.64 16.99
CA GLY A 130 2.02 -13.68 15.69
C GLY A 130 3.53 -13.80 15.78
N ASP A 131 4.16 -14.08 14.65
CA ASP A 131 5.60 -14.36 14.57
C ASP A 131 6.42 -13.09 14.34
N VAL A 132 5.86 -12.12 13.61
CA VAL A 132 6.54 -10.84 13.31
C VAL A 132 5.57 -9.68 13.42
N HIS A 133 5.95 -8.66 14.19
CA HIS A 133 5.21 -7.41 14.30
C HIS A 133 5.96 -6.28 13.61
N PHE A 134 5.26 -5.54 12.76
CA PHE A 134 5.79 -4.36 12.09
C PHE A 134 5.04 -3.12 12.54
N TRP A 135 5.79 -2.09 12.88
CA TRP A 135 5.26 -0.76 13.20
C TRP A 135 5.82 0.25 12.22
N MET A 136 4.94 1.01 11.57
CA MET A 136 5.32 2.01 10.60
C MET A 136 4.63 3.33 10.90
N ASN A 137 5.42 4.37 11.17
CA ASN A 137 4.95 5.75 11.24
C ASN A 137 4.65 6.26 9.82
N SER A 138 3.50 5.83 9.28
CA SER A 138 3.09 6.12 7.91
C SER A 138 3.03 7.62 7.59
N GLY A 139 2.68 8.47 8.57
CA GLY A 139 2.72 9.93 8.41
C GLY A 139 4.09 10.45 7.97
N SER A 140 5.13 10.12 8.74
CA SER A 140 6.51 10.55 8.47
C SER A 140 7.10 9.96 7.20
N LEU A 141 6.60 8.79 6.76
CA LEU A 141 6.97 8.22 5.46
C LEU A 141 6.45 9.09 4.31
N TYR A 142 5.17 9.46 4.35
CA TYR A 142 4.51 10.20 3.26
C TYR A 142 4.84 11.71 3.24
N GLU A 143 5.28 12.29 4.36
CA GLU A 143 5.75 13.69 4.43
C GLU A 143 6.83 14.03 3.38
N ASN A 144 7.65 13.05 2.98
CA ASN A 144 8.78 13.25 2.06
C ASN A 144 8.55 12.70 0.64
N VAL A 145 7.40 12.04 0.38
CA VAL A 145 7.09 11.44 -0.93
C VAL A 145 6.60 12.51 -1.92
N GLY A 146 6.11 13.65 -1.43
CA GLY A 146 5.65 14.75 -2.26
C GLY A 146 6.77 15.69 -2.69
N GLY A 147 7.50 15.38 -3.76
CA GLY A 147 8.38 16.37 -4.40
C GLY A 147 7.58 17.52 -5.05
N GLY A 148 8.16 18.73 -5.10
CA GLY A 148 7.62 19.85 -5.89
C GLY A 148 6.32 20.45 -5.34
N MET A 149 5.29 20.57 -6.18
CA MET A 149 4.02 21.20 -5.78
C MET A 149 3.33 20.46 -4.62
N MET A 150 3.56 19.16 -4.45
CA MET A 150 3.00 18.36 -3.36
C MET A 150 3.59 18.69 -1.98
N SER A 151 4.84 19.16 -1.89
CA SER A 151 5.41 19.64 -0.62
C SER A 151 4.86 21.00 -0.20
N MET A 152 4.27 21.76 -1.14
CA MET A 152 3.60 23.03 -0.85
C MET A 152 2.17 22.86 -0.34
N LEU A 153 1.62 21.64 -0.42
CA LEU A 153 0.27 21.31 0.03
C LEU A 153 0.29 20.86 1.48
N LYS A 154 -0.78 21.13 2.21
CA LYS A 154 -0.94 20.72 3.62
C LYS A 154 -1.25 19.23 3.79
N PHE A 155 -0.85 18.39 2.84
CA PHE A 155 -1.08 16.93 2.93
C PHE A 155 -0.28 16.28 4.07
N GLY A 156 0.88 16.85 4.44
CA GLY A 156 1.65 16.37 5.60
C GLY A 156 0.83 16.39 6.89
N SER A 157 0.05 17.45 7.15
CA SER A 157 -0.77 17.54 8.37
C SER A 157 -1.94 16.56 8.38
N LEU A 158 -2.47 16.18 7.20
CA LEU A 158 -3.49 15.14 7.09
C LEU A 158 -2.95 13.74 7.44
N MET A 159 -1.66 13.52 7.17
CA MET A 159 -1.00 12.23 7.42
C MET A 159 -0.34 12.17 8.80
N GLU A 160 -0.20 13.30 9.48
CA GLU A 160 0.42 13.41 10.79
C GLU A 160 -0.23 12.48 11.82
N GLY A 161 0.60 11.70 12.52
CA GLY A 161 0.14 10.74 13.53
C GLY A 161 -0.47 9.44 12.98
N ASN A 162 -0.56 9.28 11.65
CA ASN A 162 -0.98 8.02 11.04
C ASN A 162 0.08 6.94 11.27
N VAL A 163 -0.37 5.77 11.72
CA VAL A 163 0.46 4.59 11.96
C VAL A 163 -0.16 3.38 11.29
N SER A 164 0.66 2.60 10.59
CA SER A 164 0.31 1.26 10.13
C SER A 164 1.02 0.23 11.00
N ALA A 165 0.28 -0.74 11.51
CA ALA A 165 0.79 -1.85 12.28
C ALA A 165 0.41 -3.17 11.60
N TYR A 166 1.36 -4.10 11.52
CA TYR A 166 1.14 -5.40 10.88
C TYR A 166 1.57 -6.51 11.83
N THR A 167 0.79 -7.58 11.88
CA THR A 167 1.15 -8.84 12.53
C THR A 167 1.16 -9.93 11.48
N LEU A 168 2.32 -10.55 11.28
CA LEU A 168 2.51 -11.66 10.36
C LEU A 168 2.58 -12.96 11.15
N SER A 169 1.88 -13.99 10.68
CA SER A 169 1.87 -15.32 11.28
C SER A 169 2.00 -16.42 10.22
N PHE A 170 2.80 -17.44 10.52
CA PHE A 170 2.95 -18.66 9.74
C PHE A 170 2.15 -19.78 10.40
N VAL A 171 0.93 -20.01 9.93
CA VAL A 171 0.01 -20.99 10.53
C VAL A 171 -0.35 -22.05 9.50
N GLU A 172 0.01 -23.31 9.77
CA GLU A 172 -0.40 -24.48 8.96
C GLU A 172 -0.12 -24.34 7.46
N GLY A 173 1.06 -23.81 7.09
CA GLY A 173 1.44 -23.60 5.68
C GLY A 173 0.81 -22.37 5.02
N LYS A 174 0.10 -21.53 5.78
CA LYS A 174 -0.43 -20.23 5.33
C LYS A 174 0.33 -19.09 5.96
N ILE A 175 0.46 -18.00 5.21
CA ILE A 175 0.93 -16.72 5.73
C ILE A 175 -0.31 -15.87 5.98
N ALA A 176 -0.59 -15.54 7.24
CA ALA A 176 -1.64 -14.62 7.62
C ALA A 176 -1.01 -13.26 7.96
N VAL A 177 -1.57 -12.18 7.40
CA VAL A 177 -1.17 -10.81 7.72
C VAL A 177 -2.38 -10.07 8.25
N LYS A 178 -2.28 -9.59 9.49
CA LYS A 178 -3.27 -8.72 10.11
C LYS A 178 -2.74 -7.29 10.09
N MET A 179 -3.48 -6.38 9.49
CA MET A 179 -3.14 -4.96 9.43
C MET A 179 -4.07 -4.15 10.34
N LYS A 180 -3.50 -3.23 11.11
CA LYS A 180 -4.22 -2.18 11.84
C LYS A 180 -3.72 -0.83 11.38
N GLN A 181 -4.63 0.00 10.89
CA GLN A 181 -4.35 1.40 10.58
C GLN A 181 -4.89 2.28 11.70
N TYR A 182 -4.00 3.10 12.27
CA TYR A 182 -4.37 4.16 13.20
C TYR A 182 -4.31 5.48 12.43
N TYR A 183 -5.41 6.22 12.46
CA TYR A 183 -5.49 7.54 11.85
C TYR A 183 -5.16 8.61 12.89
N GLY A 184 -4.46 9.65 12.45
CA GLY A 184 -4.21 10.86 13.21
C GLY A 184 -5.49 11.60 13.53
N LYS A 185 -5.39 12.63 14.37
CA LYS A 185 -6.56 13.38 14.87
C LYS A 185 -7.41 13.96 13.73
N GLN A 186 -6.77 14.65 12.78
CA GLN A 186 -7.46 15.30 11.67
C GLN A 186 -8.24 14.31 10.79
N LEU A 187 -7.59 13.22 10.38
CA LEU A 187 -8.23 12.21 9.55
C LEU A 187 -9.31 11.43 10.32
N THR A 188 -9.11 11.19 11.62
CA THR A 188 -10.14 10.61 12.49
C THR A 188 -11.37 11.50 12.59
N GLU A 189 -11.19 12.82 12.78
CA GLU A 189 -12.28 13.80 12.81
C GLU A 189 -13.03 13.83 11.47
N LEU A 190 -12.31 13.84 10.34
CA LEU A 190 -12.88 13.77 9.00
C LEU A 190 -13.73 12.50 8.80
N MET A 191 -13.18 11.33 9.13
CA MET A 191 -13.85 10.04 8.98
C MET A 191 -15.07 9.91 9.90
N ASN A 192 -15.03 10.51 11.10
CA ASN A 192 -16.17 10.55 12.00
C ASN A 192 -17.29 11.47 11.49
N LYS A 193 -16.93 12.60 10.88
CA LYS A 193 -17.86 13.56 10.28
C LYS A 193 -18.51 13.02 9.01
N HIS A 194 -17.70 12.37 8.17
CA HIS A 194 -18.09 11.80 6.89
C HIS A 194 -17.91 10.30 6.90
N LYS A 195 -18.76 9.62 7.67
CA LYS A 195 -18.69 8.17 7.80
C LYS A 195 -18.78 7.52 6.42
N PRO A 196 -17.78 6.69 6.05
CA PRO A 196 -17.85 5.90 4.83
C PRO A 196 -19.13 5.07 4.82
N GLN A 197 -19.82 5.07 3.70
CA GLN A 197 -21.00 4.26 3.53
C GLN A 197 -20.59 2.86 3.07
N ALA A 198 -21.43 1.86 3.35
CA ALA A 198 -21.18 0.52 2.85
C ALA A 198 -21.37 0.44 1.34
N ILE A 199 -20.59 -0.43 0.70
CA ILE A 199 -20.89 -0.96 -0.63
C ILE A 199 -22.19 -1.74 -0.53
N THR A 200 -23.12 -1.45 -1.44
CA THR A 200 -24.41 -2.15 -1.52
C THR A 200 -24.26 -3.41 -2.35
N GLU A 201 -25.05 -4.43 -2.02
CA GLU A 201 -25.15 -5.64 -2.84
C GLU A 201 -25.66 -5.31 -4.26
N GLU A 202 -26.54 -4.32 -4.37
CA GLU A 202 -27.04 -3.80 -5.64
C GLU A 202 -25.92 -3.31 -6.57
N LEU A 203 -24.92 -2.58 -6.05
CA LEU A 203 -23.79 -2.11 -6.87
C LEU A 203 -23.02 -3.28 -7.48
N ILE A 204 -22.75 -4.31 -6.67
CA ILE A 204 -21.94 -5.45 -7.08
C ILE A 204 -22.71 -6.33 -8.07
N ASN A 205 -24.01 -6.54 -7.82
CA ASN A 205 -24.87 -7.37 -8.67
C ASN A 205 -25.21 -6.72 -10.03
N ARG A 206 -24.88 -5.43 -10.21
CA ARG A 206 -24.94 -4.74 -11.50
C ARG A 206 -23.81 -5.17 -12.46
N ILE A 207 -22.77 -5.87 -12.01
CA ILE A 207 -21.73 -6.41 -12.90
C ILE A 207 -22.38 -7.37 -13.91
N PRO A 208 -22.26 -7.11 -15.22
CA PRO A 208 -22.97 -7.88 -16.25
C PRO A 208 -22.23 -9.15 -16.67
N SER A 209 -21.68 -9.90 -15.71
CA SER A 209 -20.99 -11.17 -15.96
C SER A 209 -20.88 -11.99 -14.67
N ASP A 210 -21.07 -13.31 -14.80
CA ASP A 210 -20.75 -14.27 -13.74
C ASP A 210 -19.24 -14.63 -13.76
N ASP A 211 -18.54 -14.29 -14.84
CA ASP A 211 -17.14 -14.63 -15.11
C ASP A 211 -16.19 -13.49 -14.70
N VAL A 212 -16.35 -12.95 -13.48
CA VAL A 212 -15.49 -11.88 -12.96
C VAL A 212 -14.12 -12.43 -12.54
N VAL A 213 -13.04 -11.75 -12.92
CA VAL A 213 -11.66 -12.06 -12.46
C VAL A 213 -11.08 -10.98 -11.57
N GLY A 214 -11.67 -9.79 -11.59
CA GLY A 214 -11.28 -8.71 -10.71
C GLY A 214 -12.45 -7.75 -10.52
N ALA A 215 -12.66 -7.31 -9.28
CA ALA A 215 -13.60 -6.25 -8.98
C ALA A 215 -13.03 -5.35 -7.89
N PHE A 216 -13.22 -4.05 -8.05
CA PHE A 216 -12.94 -3.06 -7.03
C PHE A 216 -14.21 -2.25 -6.85
N ALA A 217 -14.71 -2.15 -5.63
CA ALA A 217 -15.86 -1.34 -5.29
C ALA A 217 -15.51 -0.43 -4.12
N MET A 218 -16.04 0.79 -4.14
CA MET A 218 -15.96 1.68 -3.00
C MET A 218 -17.20 2.56 -2.91
N ASN A 219 -17.53 2.98 -1.69
CA ASN A 219 -18.53 3.99 -1.43
C ASN A 219 -17.93 5.10 -0.57
N TRP A 220 -17.41 6.11 -1.27
CA TRP A 220 -16.71 7.25 -0.67
C TRP A 220 -17.69 8.41 -0.42
N SER A 221 -17.35 9.34 0.49
CA SER A 221 -18.17 10.54 0.71
C SER A 221 -17.70 11.68 -0.21
N PRO A 222 -18.54 12.17 -1.14
CA PRO A 222 -18.24 13.37 -1.93
C PRO A 222 -17.85 14.57 -1.09
N GLU A 223 -18.54 14.78 0.03
CA GLU A 223 -18.24 15.87 0.96
C GLU A 223 -16.91 15.67 1.71
N ALA A 224 -16.51 14.43 1.99
CA ALA A 224 -15.19 14.17 2.56
C ALA A 224 -14.07 14.62 1.60
N MET A 225 -14.20 14.36 0.30
CA MET A 225 -13.21 14.80 -0.70
C MET A 225 -13.12 16.32 -0.76
N LYS A 226 -14.25 17.01 -0.73
CA LYS A 226 -14.30 18.47 -0.67
C LYS A 226 -13.56 19.01 0.55
N GLU A 227 -13.74 18.38 1.71
CA GLU A 227 -13.00 18.75 2.91
C GLU A 227 -11.52 18.44 2.81
N ILE A 228 -11.12 17.30 2.23
CA ILE A 228 -9.71 16.98 1.96
C ILE A 228 -9.08 18.04 1.05
N ILE A 229 -9.74 18.44 -0.03
CA ILE A 229 -9.29 19.49 -0.97
C ILE A 229 -9.08 20.83 -0.24
N ARG A 230 -10.00 21.19 0.67
CA ARG A 230 -9.89 22.39 1.51
C ARG A 230 -8.77 22.29 2.52
N MET A 231 -8.65 21.15 3.21
CA MET A 231 -7.60 20.91 4.21
C MET A 231 -6.21 20.91 3.56
N ALA A 232 -6.08 20.37 2.36
CA ALA A 232 -4.86 20.40 1.56
C ALA A 232 -4.51 21.80 1.04
N GLY A 233 -5.44 22.75 1.09
CA GLY A 233 -5.25 24.15 0.67
C GLY A 233 -5.26 24.35 -0.85
N ILE A 234 -5.93 23.45 -1.59
CA ILE A 234 -5.99 23.47 -3.06
C ILE A 234 -7.36 23.86 -3.62
N ASP A 235 -8.30 24.26 -2.77
CA ASP A 235 -9.66 24.65 -3.18
C ASP A 235 -9.67 25.85 -4.14
N GLY A 236 -8.82 26.85 -3.90
CA GLY A 236 -8.66 27.99 -4.80
C GLY A 236 -8.15 27.58 -6.19
N LEU A 237 -7.17 26.68 -6.24
CA LEU A 237 -6.64 26.14 -7.49
C LEU A 237 -7.67 25.28 -8.23
N ALA A 238 -8.37 24.42 -7.49
CA ALA A 238 -9.42 23.57 -8.04
C ALA A 238 -10.54 24.41 -8.68
N ASN A 239 -11.03 25.45 -7.98
CA ASN A 239 -12.05 26.34 -8.53
C ASN A 239 -11.55 27.17 -9.71
N ALA A 240 -10.29 27.63 -9.69
CA ALA A 240 -9.70 28.34 -10.83
C ALA A 240 -9.60 27.44 -12.08
N PHE A 241 -9.26 26.17 -11.90
CA PHE A 241 -9.23 25.18 -12.98
C PHE A 241 -10.64 24.87 -13.50
N LEU A 242 -11.56 24.49 -12.61
CA LEU A 242 -12.93 24.14 -12.96
C LEU A 242 -13.70 25.31 -13.58
N GLY A 243 -13.40 26.54 -13.16
CA GLY A 243 -14.01 27.76 -13.70
C GLY A 243 -13.77 27.95 -15.20
N ARG A 244 -12.65 27.43 -15.75
CA ARG A 244 -12.38 27.44 -17.21
C ARG A 244 -13.40 26.63 -18.00
N TYR A 245 -14.06 25.69 -17.33
CA TYR A 245 -15.07 24.79 -17.86
C TYR A 245 -16.48 25.16 -17.41
N ASN A 246 -16.65 26.34 -16.79
CA ASN A 246 -17.92 26.76 -16.20
C ASN A 246 -18.46 25.73 -15.18
N LEU A 247 -17.54 25.22 -14.36
CA LEU A 247 -17.77 24.30 -13.25
C LEU A 247 -17.22 24.90 -11.96
N SER A 248 -17.81 24.53 -10.83
CA SER A 248 -17.30 24.78 -9.49
C SER A 248 -16.99 23.46 -8.79
N LEU A 249 -16.15 23.52 -7.74
CA LEU A 249 -15.90 22.34 -6.90
C LEU A 249 -17.21 21.80 -6.29
N GLU A 250 -18.15 22.69 -5.95
CA GLU A 250 -19.47 22.33 -5.42
C GLU A 250 -20.28 21.51 -6.43
N GLU A 251 -20.34 21.96 -7.68
CA GLU A 251 -21.05 21.23 -8.75
C GLU A 251 -20.41 19.87 -9.04
N VAL A 252 -19.08 19.78 -9.01
CA VAL A 252 -18.38 18.50 -9.20
C VAL A 252 -18.67 17.56 -8.04
N VAL A 253 -18.54 18.01 -6.79
CA VAL A 253 -18.84 17.19 -5.61
C VAL A 253 -20.30 16.73 -5.61
N GLY A 254 -21.22 17.65 -5.90
CA GLY A 254 -22.66 17.36 -6.01
C GLY A 254 -23.05 16.49 -7.21
N ALA A 255 -22.15 16.25 -8.17
CA ALA A 255 -22.42 15.36 -9.29
C ALA A 255 -22.40 13.88 -8.90
N PHE A 256 -21.69 13.50 -7.83
CA PHE A 256 -21.49 12.11 -7.42
C PHE A 256 -22.37 11.73 -6.22
N LYS A 257 -22.77 10.45 -6.11
CA LYS A 257 -23.34 9.89 -4.86
C LYS A 257 -22.29 9.18 -4.00
N GLY A 258 -21.14 8.83 -4.56
CA GLY A 258 -20.03 8.19 -3.83
C GLY A 258 -19.79 6.72 -4.13
N GLN A 259 -20.75 6.00 -4.70
CA GLN A 259 -20.55 4.61 -5.14
C GLN A 259 -19.76 4.57 -6.43
N MET A 260 -18.71 3.75 -6.47
CA MET A 260 -17.92 3.45 -7.65
C MET A 260 -17.59 1.97 -7.74
N LEU A 261 -17.49 1.48 -8.96
CA LEU A 261 -17.18 0.10 -9.29
C LEU A 261 -16.22 0.06 -10.48
N PHE A 262 -15.25 -0.83 -10.39
CA PHE A 262 -14.42 -1.24 -11.49
C PHE A 262 -14.47 -2.78 -11.55
N ALA A 263 -14.68 -3.35 -12.72
CA ALA A 263 -14.76 -4.79 -12.90
C ALA A 263 -13.99 -5.21 -14.16
N VAL A 264 -13.30 -6.33 -14.05
CA VAL A 264 -12.67 -7.06 -15.15
C VAL A 264 -13.31 -8.43 -15.19
N SER A 265 -13.86 -8.77 -16.35
CA SER A 265 -14.66 -9.98 -16.57
C SER A 265 -14.31 -10.63 -17.90
N ASP A 266 -14.72 -11.88 -18.07
CA ASP A 266 -14.57 -12.65 -19.30
C ASP A 266 -13.11 -12.72 -19.79
N PHE A 267 -12.17 -12.84 -18.84
CA PHE A 267 -10.74 -12.88 -19.15
C PHE A 267 -10.37 -14.17 -19.86
N LYS A 268 -9.76 -14.02 -21.03
CA LYS A 268 -9.35 -15.14 -21.89
C LYS A 268 -8.08 -14.79 -22.65
N MET A 269 -7.41 -15.83 -23.13
CA MET A 269 -6.28 -15.69 -24.05
C MET A 269 -6.79 -15.90 -25.47
N GLU A 270 -6.75 -14.85 -26.30
CA GLU A 270 -7.20 -14.92 -27.69
C GLU A 270 -6.04 -14.93 -28.67
N ARG A 271 -6.16 -15.75 -29.71
CA ARG A 271 -5.20 -15.80 -30.80
C ARG A 271 -5.62 -14.77 -31.87
N LYS A 272 -4.89 -13.66 -31.95
CA LYS A 272 -5.11 -12.55 -32.89
C LYS A 272 -3.91 -12.39 -33.83
N PRO A 273 -4.08 -11.92 -35.07
CA PRO A 273 -2.94 -11.58 -35.91
C PRO A 273 -2.09 -10.48 -35.24
N LEU A 274 -0.77 -10.51 -35.45
CA LEU A 274 0.16 -9.59 -34.80
C LEU A 274 -0.21 -8.12 -35.02
N TYR A 275 -0.68 -7.82 -36.22
CA TYR A 275 -1.32 -6.58 -36.68
C TYR A 275 -2.35 -6.93 -37.77
N GLU A 276 -3.21 -5.98 -38.13
CA GLU A 276 -4.26 -6.19 -39.13
C GLU A 276 -3.66 -6.61 -40.49
N GLY A 277 -4.06 -7.78 -41.01
CA GLY A 277 -3.52 -8.36 -42.25
C GLY A 277 -2.26 -9.24 -42.09
N ALA A 278 -1.74 -9.45 -40.88
CA ALA A 278 -0.60 -10.34 -40.65
C ALA A 278 -1.00 -11.83 -40.76
N THR A 279 -0.11 -12.65 -41.35
CA THR A 279 -0.23 -14.12 -41.34
C THR A 279 0.22 -14.75 -40.02
N TYR A 280 1.07 -14.05 -39.26
CA TYR A 280 1.56 -14.51 -37.96
C TYR A 280 0.56 -14.17 -36.86
N MET A 281 0.12 -15.22 -36.17
CA MET A 281 -0.79 -15.14 -35.04
C MET A 281 -0.01 -15.01 -33.73
N THR A 282 -0.53 -14.20 -32.81
CA THR A 282 -0.03 -14.02 -31.44
C THR A 282 -1.17 -14.23 -30.45
N THR A 283 -0.86 -14.85 -29.31
CA THR A 283 -1.82 -15.00 -28.22
C THR A 283 -1.73 -13.78 -27.32
N LYS A 284 -2.83 -13.04 -27.18
CA LYS A 284 -2.92 -11.84 -26.35
C LYS A 284 -4.07 -11.98 -25.33
N PRO A 285 -3.93 -11.39 -24.14
CA PRO A 285 -5.03 -11.33 -23.19
C PRO A 285 -6.18 -10.47 -23.79
N ASP A 286 -7.40 -10.95 -23.60
CA ASP A 286 -8.64 -10.25 -23.93
C ASP A 286 -9.53 -10.27 -22.69
N ALA A 287 -10.14 -9.14 -22.36
CA ALA A 287 -11.00 -9.00 -21.20
C ALA A 287 -12.01 -7.87 -21.42
N LYS A 288 -13.14 -7.98 -20.74
CA LYS A 288 -14.12 -6.91 -20.67
C LYS A 288 -13.91 -6.10 -19.41
N VAL A 289 -13.69 -4.80 -19.59
CA VAL A 289 -13.48 -3.84 -18.51
C VAL A 289 -14.70 -2.95 -18.40
N LEU A 290 -15.17 -2.74 -17.18
CA LEU A 290 -16.27 -1.86 -16.84
C LEU A 290 -15.86 -0.96 -15.67
N PHE A 291 -16.07 0.34 -15.81
CA PHE A 291 -16.06 1.30 -14.73
C PHE A 291 -17.44 1.93 -14.62
N ALA A 292 -17.91 2.12 -13.38
CA ALA A 292 -19.16 2.81 -13.12
C ALA A 292 -19.05 3.71 -11.89
N ALA A 293 -19.76 4.83 -11.93
CA ALA A 293 -19.87 5.76 -10.83
C ALA A 293 -21.33 6.21 -10.68
N SER A 294 -21.77 6.33 -9.43
CA SER A 294 -23.12 6.82 -9.12
C SER A 294 -23.20 8.34 -9.26
N VAL A 295 -24.26 8.80 -9.93
CA VAL A 295 -24.49 10.19 -10.32
C VAL A 295 -25.76 10.72 -9.63
N THR A 296 -25.70 11.97 -9.18
CA THR A 296 -26.85 12.73 -8.65
C THR A 296 -27.28 13.83 -9.61
N ASN A 297 -26.33 14.46 -10.28
CA ASN A 297 -26.58 15.56 -11.22
C ASN A 297 -25.97 15.23 -12.57
N LYS A 298 -26.79 14.66 -13.46
CA LYS A 298 -26.39 14.27 -14.81
C LYS A 298 -25.77 15.42 -15.59
N THR A 299 -26.35 16.61 -15.55
CA THR A 299 -25.85 17.77 -16.29
C THR A 299 -24.48 18.23 -15.80
N ALA A 300 -24.25 18.28 -14.48
CA ALA A 300 -22.94 18.61 -13.93
C ALA A 300 -21.90 17.53 -14.29
N PHE A 301 -22.30 16.26 -14.28
CA PHE A 301 -21.46 15.15 -14.66
C PHE A 301 -21.09 15.17 -16.16
N GLU A 302 -22.03 15.45 -17.05
CA GLU A 302 -21.79 15.58 -18.49
C GLU A 302 -20.81 16.72 -18.80
N LYS A 303 -20.93 17.85 -18.10
CA LYS A 303 -19.95 18.95 -18.19
C LYS A 303 -18.56 18.50 -17.73
N LEU A 304 -18.48 17.72 -16.64
CA LEU A 304 -17.22 17.18 -16.13
C LEU A 304 -16.55 16.25 -17.14
N ILE A 305 -17.31 15.33 -17.75
CA ILE A 305 -16.81 14.46 -18.82
C ILE A 305 -16.31 15.29 -20.01
N GLY A 306 -17.07 16.32 -20.43
CA GLY A 306 -16.63 17.21 -21.50
C GLY A 306 -15.36 18.01 -21.16
N ALA A 307 -15.11 18.32 -19.90
CA ALA A 307 -13.84 18.92 -19.45
C ALA A 307 -12.68 17.91 -19.54
N VAL A 308 -12.90 16.66 -19.11
CA VAL A 308 -11.91 15.58 -19.20
C VAL A 308 -11.55 15.27 -20.65
N GLU A 309 -12.53 15.17 -21.55
CA GLU A 309 -12.29 14.91 -22.97
C GLU A 309 -11.41 16.00 -23.63
N LYS A 310 -11.58 17.26 -23.23
CA LYS A 310 -10.78 18.38 -23.74
C LYS A 310 -9.34 18.35 -23.25
N GLU A 311 -9.11 18.00 -21.99
CA GLU A 311 -7.77 17.91 -21.40
C GLU A 311 -7.06 16.59 -21.74
N MET A 312 -7.82 15.54 -22.07
CA MET A 312 -7.33 14.21 -22.41
C MET A 312 -7.85 13.74 -23.78
N PRO A 313 -7.36 14.31 -24.91
CA PRO A 313 -7.85 13.95 -26.25
C PRO A 313 -7.69 12.46 -26.59
N ALA A 314 -6.74 11.76 -25.95
CA ALA A 314 -6.53 10.33 -26.11
C ALA A 314 -7.72 9.47 -25.61
N MET A 315 -8.47 9.96 -24.61
CA MET A 315 -9.72 9.32 -24.18
C MET A 315 -10.76 9.33 -25.29
N ALA A 316 -10.85 10.42 -26.06
CA ALA A 316 -11.77 10.54 -27.18
C ALA A 316 -11.43 9.61 -28.36
N THR A 317 -10.17 9.18 -28.47
CA THR A 317 -9.71 8.27 -29.54
C THR A 317 -9.78 6.79 -29.18
N THR A 318 -10.05 6.46 -27.91
CA THR A 318 -10.13 5.06 -27.47
C THR A 318 -11.53 4.51 -27.75
N GLN A 319 -11.64 3.34 -28.38
CA GLN A 319 -12.93 2.66 -28.61
C GLN A 319 -13.50 2.12 -27.30
N VAL A 320 -14.08 3.00 -26.49
CA VAL A 320 -14.84 2.66 -25.27
C VAL A 320 -16.29 3.11 -25.46
N SER A 321 -17.22 2.31 -24.94
CA SER A 321 -18.61 2.71 -24.85
C SER A 321 -18.83 3.38 -23.50
N PHE A 322 -19.49 4.54 -23.47
CA PHE A 322 -19.90 5.16 -22.21
C PHE A 322 -21.31 5.73 -22.30
N GLN A 323 -22.01 5.75 -21.17
CA GLN A 323 -23.35 6.30 -21.04
C GLN A 323 -23.58 6.86 -19.64
N VAL A 324 -24.48 7.84 -19.56
CA VAL A 324 -24.92 8.45 -18.31
C VAL A 324 -26.45 8.54 -18.26
N ASN A 325 -27.03 7.94 -17.23
CA ASN A 325 -28.44 8.11 -16.88
C ASN A 325 -28.59 8.95 -15.60
N ASN A 326 -29.77 8.98 -14.99
CA ASN A 326 -30.03 9.81 -13.81
C ASN A 326 -29.37 9.29 -12.52
N GLU A 327 -28.87 8.06 -12.52
CA GLU A 327 -28.34 7.39 -11.33
C GLU A 327 -26.89 6.94 -11.49
N TRP A 328 -26.45 6.69 -12.71
CA TRP A 328 -25.20 6.01 -13.02
C TRP A 328 -24.56 6.58 -14.28
N PHE A 329 -23.25 6.72 -14.19
CA PHE A 329 -22.34 6.74 -15.32
C PHE A 329 -21.67 5.38 -15.43
N ALA A 330 -21.56 4.85 -16.64
CA ALA A 330 -20.82 3.63 -16.92
C ALA A 330 -19.98 3.80 -18.20
N VAL A 331 -18.76 3.27 -18.19
CA VAL A 331 -17.85 3.20 -19.32
C VAL A 331 -17.18 1.84 -19.37
N GLY A 332 -17.00 1.28 -20.56
CA GLY A 332 -16.37 -0.03 -20.69
C GLY A 332 -15.92 -0.34 -22.10
N SER A 333 -15.18 -1.45 -22.23
CA SER A 333 -14.70 -1.94 -23.53
C SER A 333 -15.77 -2.63 -24.38
N ALA A 334 -16.94 -2.93 -23.79
CA ALA A 334 -18.06 -3.60 -24.45
C ALA A 334 -19.37 -2.84 -24.21
N LYS A 335 -20.07 -2.45 -25.29
CA LYS A 335 -21.31 -1.66 -25.20
C LYS A 335 -22.41 -2.43 -24.46
N GLU A 336 -22.52 -3.73 -24.73
CA GLU A 336 -23.49 -4.61 -24.10
C GLU A 336 -23.29 -4.69 -22.57
N HIS A 337 -22.05 -4.58 -22.07
CA HIS A 337 -21.79 -4.54 -20.62
C HIS A 337 -22.22 -3.21 -20.01
N VAL A 338 -21.97 -2.09 -20.71
CA VAL A 338 -22.42 -0.77 -20.28
C VAL A 338 -23.95 -0.71 -20.23
N ASP A 339 -24.61 -1.20 -21.28
CA ASP A 339 -26.08 -1.24 -21.35
C ASP A 339 -26.69 -2.12 -20.24
N ALA A 340 -26.12 -3.32 -20.03
CA ALA A 340 -26.61 -4.24 -19.00
C ALA A 340 -26.41 -3.73 -17.56
N PHE A 341 -25.29 -3.06 -17.28
CA PHE A 341 -25.05 -2.42 -15.98
C PHE A 341 -26.09 -1.33 -15.71
N LEU A 342 -26.35 -0.47 -16.70
CA LEU A 342 -27.31 0.63 -16.57
C LEU A 342 -28.76 0.13 -16.48
N ALA A 343 -29.06 -1.03 -17.06
CA ALA A 343 -30.36 -1.70 -16.93
C ALA A 343 -30.59 -2.35 -15.55
N GLY A 344 -29.57 -2.36 -14.66
CA GLY A 344 -29.70 -2.81 -13.28
C GLY A 344 -28.99 -4.11 -12.95
N GLY A 345 -28.54 -4.88 -13.95
CA GLY A 345 -27.93 -6.20 -13.78
C GLY A 345 -28.80 -7.21 -12.99
N ALA A 346 -28.44 -8.48 -13.05
CA ALA A 346 -29.12 -9.53 -12.27
C ALA A 346 -28.16 -10.65 -11.82
N HIS A 347 -26.86 -10.40 -11.92
CA HIS A 347 -25.83 -11.41 -11.65
C HIS A 347 -25.53 -11.46 -10.16
N LYS A 348 -25.40 -12.67 -9.61
CA LYS A 348 -25.02 -12.88 -8.22
C LYS A 348 -23.61 -13.42 -8.18
N VAL A 349 -22.64 -12.52 -7.97
CA VAL A 349 -21.24 -12.91 -7.87
C VAL A 349 -20.92 -13.40 -6.46
N ALA A 350 -20.18 -14.50 -6.36
CA ALA A 350 -19.92 -15.18 -5.08
C ALA A 350 -19.13 -14.32 -4.07
N PHE A 351 -18.33 -13.36 -4.54
CA PHE A 351 -17.57 -12.46 -3.67
C PHE A 351 -18.41 -11.30 -3.11
N ALA A 352 -19.66 -11.09 -3.58
CA ALA A 352 -20.48 -9.98 -3.14
C ALA A 352 -20.69 -9.97 -1.61
N ASP A 353 -20.95 -11.15 -1.03
CA ASP A 353 -21.12 -11.32 0.42
C ASP A 353 -19.86 -11.02 1.22
N LYS A 354 -18.68 -11.11 0.59
CA LYS A 354 -17.38 -10.90 1.24
C LYS A 354 -17.01 -9.41 1.31
N ILE A 355 -17.51 -8.60 0.38
CA ILE A 355 -17.17 -7.16 0.30
C ILE A 355 -18.36 -6.23 0.62
N LYS A 356 -19.61 -6.71 0.57
CA LYS A 356 -20.77 -5.90 0.97
C LYS A 356 -20.70 -5.54 2.44
N GLY A 357 -21.24 -4.38 2.81
CA GLY A 357 -21.17 -3.89 4.20
C GLY A 357 -19.86 -3.18 4.54
N HIS A 358 -18.81 -3.33 3.72
CA HIS A 358 -17.56 -2.58 3.84
C HIS A 358 -17.57 -1.33 2.94
N PRO A 359 -16.85 -0.26 3.29
CA PRO A 359 -16.80 0.95 2.46
C PRO A 359 -15.89 0.84 1.24
N PHE A 360 -15.03 -0.16 1.22
CA PHE A 360 -14.12 -0.51 0.13
C PHE A 360 -14.04 -2.03 0.08
N GLY A 361 -13.92 -2.59 -1.12
CA GLY A 361 -13.70 -4.00 -1.37
C GLY A 361 -12.89 -4.20 -2.64
N LEU A 362 -11.96 -5.16 -2.58
CA LEU A 362 -11.20 -5.63 -3.72
C LEU A 362 -11.44 -7.13 -3.84
N PHE A 363 -11.57 -7.61 -5.06
CA PHE A 363 -11.62 -9.03 -5.37
C PHE A 363 -10.69 -9.27 -6.55
N VAL A 364 -9.84 -10.29 -6.45
CA VAL A 364 -9.03 -10.78 -7.57
C VAL A 364 -9.02 -12.29 -7.54
N ASP A 365 -9.48 -12.92 -8.63
CA ASP A 365 -9.45 -14.36 -8.81
C ASP A 365 -8.11 -14.79 -9.44
N LEU A 366 -7.09 -14.97 -8.60
CA LEU A 366 -5.77 -15.41 -9.07
C LEU A 366 -5.82 -16.80 -9.69
N GLN A 367 -6.68 -17.70 -9.19
CA GLN A 367 -6.79 -19.06 -9.72
C GLN A 367 -7.24 -19.04 -11.17
N LYS A 368 -8.28 -18.27 -11.47
CA LYS A 368 -8.81 -18.16 -12.82
C LYS A 368 -7.83 -17.48 -13.77
N ILE A 369 -7.16 -16.42 -13.34
CA ILE A 369 -6.11 -15.76 -14.13
C ILE A 369 -5.00 -16.75 -14.48
N MET A 370 -4.52 -17.53 -13.50
CA MET A 370 -3.47 -18.53 -13.71
C MET A 370 -3.94 -19.70 -14.57
N GLN A 371 -5.18 -20.20 -14.38
CA GLN A 371 -5.74 -21.30 -15.18
C GLN A 371 -5.84 -20.92 -16.67
N VAL A 372 -6.36 -19.73 -16.95
CA VAL A 372 -6.44 -19.18 -18.32
C VAL A 372 -5.04 -18.99 -18.90
N SER A 373 -4.09 -18.52 -18.10
CA SER A 373 -2.70 -18.36 -18.54
C SER A 373 -2.00 -19.69 -18.81
N LYS A 374 -2.25 -20.72 -17.99
CA LYS A 374 -1.71 -22.09 -18.14
C LYS A 374 -2.18 -22.71 -19.46
N ALA A 375 -3.47 -22.60 -19.77
CA ALA A 375 -4.04 -23.11 -21.02
C ALA A 375 -3.38 -22.50 -22.27
N ALA A 376 -2.80 -21.30 -22.15
CA ALA A 376 -2.13 -20.60 -23.23
C ALA A 376 -0.60 -20.83 -23.31
N THR A 377 0.04 -21.48 -22.31
CA THR A 377 1.51 -21.46 -22.15
C THR A 377 2.19 -22.83 -22.07
N THR A 378 1.46 -23.95 -22.04
CA THR A 378 2.11 -25.26 -21.84
C THR A 378 2.54 -25.96 -23.12
N GLU A 379 3.74 -25.62 -23.61
CA GLU A 379 4.54 -26.48 -24.50
C GLU A 379 5.65 -27.25 -23.75
N ASN A 380 5.93 -26.92 -22.48
CA ASN A 380 7.03 -27.51 -21.68
C ASN A 380 6.56 -28.03 -20.30
N ALA A 381 6.95 -29.26 -19.96
CA ALA A 381 6.56 -29.96 -18.73
C ALA A 381 7.04 -29.29 -17.43
N SER A 382 8.21 -28.63 -17.42
CA SER A 382 8.71 -27.94 -16.21
C SER A 382 7.93 -26.67 -15.90
N ALA A 383 7.53 -25.92 -16.93
CA ALA A 383 6.67 -24.74 -16.79
C ALA A 383 5.26 -25.14 -16.33
N ALA A 384 4.73 -26.26 -16.83
CA ALA A 384 3.46 -26.82 -16.37
C ALA A 384 3.49 -27.18 -14.87
N ALA A 385 4.56 -27.85 -14.41
CA ALA A 385 4.72 -28.21 -13.00
C ALA A 385 4.85 -26.99 -12.07
N ALA A 386 5.57 -25.94 -12.49
CA ALA A 386 5.67 -24.69 -11.72
C ALA A 386 4.34 -23.93 -11.64
N MET A 387 3.56 -23.92 -12.73
CA MET A 387 2.19 -23.39 -12.75
C MET A 387 1.26 -24.19 -11.83
N ASP A 388 1.36 -25.53 -11.82
CA ASP A 388 0.57 -26.38 -10.93
C ASP A 388 0.89 -26.15 -9.45
N ALA A 389 2.16 -25.98 -9.10
CA ALA A 389 2.55 -25.61 -7.75
C ALA A 389 2.02 -24.21 -7.36
N SER A 390 2.03 -23.25 -8.28
CA SER A 390 1.48 -21.91 -8.05
C SER A 390 -0.05 -21.94 -7.87
N LEU A 391 -0.75 -22.71 -8.70
CA LEU A 391 -2.20 -22.90 -8.60
C LEU A 391 -2.64 -23.54 -7.28
N ALA A 392 -1.81 -24.43 -6.72
CA ALA A 392 -2.07 -25.04 -5.42
C ALA A 392 -1.86 -24.06 -4.24
N LEU A 393 -1.04 -23.02 -4.42
CA LEU A 393 -0.70 -22.05 -3.39
C LEU A 393 -1.68 -20.87 -3.33
N TRP A 394 -2.01 -20.30 -4.48
CA TRP A 394 -2.76 -19.03 -4.54
C TRP A 394 -4.28 -19.26 -4.64
N GLN A 395 -5.04 -18.41 -3.94
CA GLN A 395 -6.51 -18.36 -3.96
C GLN A 395 -6.97 -16.95 -4.41
N ASP A 396 -8.23 -16.61 -4.14
CA ASP A 396 -8.73 -15.25 -4.31
C ASP A 396 -8.08 -14.27 -3.32
N VAL A 397 -7.88 -13.03 -3.76
CA VAL A 397 -7.53 -11.89 -2.90
C VAL A 397 -8.81 -11.12 -2.62
N LEU A 398 -9.05 -10.79 -1.33
CA LEU A 398 -10.26 -10.14 -0.82
C LEU A 398 -9.94 -9.00 0.14
#